data_AF-A0A957YUG3-F1
#
_entry.id   AF-A0A957YUG3-F1
#
_cell.length_a   1.000
_cell.length_b   1.000
_cell.length_c   1.000
_cell.angle_alpha   90.00
_cell.angle_beta   90.00
_cell.angle_gamma   90.00
#
_symmetry.space_group_name_H-M   'P 1'
#
loop_
_entity.id
_entity.type
_entity.pdbx_description
1 polymer ?
#
loop_
_entity_poly.entity_id
_entity_poly.type
_entity_poly.pdbx_seq_one_letter_code
_entity_poly.pdbx_strand_id
1 'polypeptide(L)' 'MAYVPSRGDVVWLQFNPQAGHEQAGHRPAVILSPQSYNEKVGLAIVCPITSQ' A
#
# COMPACT_ATOMS: atom_id res chain seq x y z
N MET A 1 -10.77 14.27 -10.18
CA MET A 1 -10.09 13.01 -10.54
C MET A 1 -9.78 12.26 -9.26
N ALA A 2 -9.96 10.94 -9.24
CA ALA A 2 -9.56 10.13 -8.10
C ALA A 2 -8.02 10.05 -8.01
N TYR A 3 -7.49 10.02 -6.79
CA TYR A 3 -6.05 9.83 -6.58
C TYR A 3 -5.64 8.41 -6.97
N VAL A 4 -4.58 8.28 -7.78
CA VAL A 4 -3.92 7.01 -8.08
C VAL A 4 -2.49 7.09 -7.54
N PRO A 5 -2.09 6.19 -6.62
CA PRO A 5 -0.73 6.21 -6.07
C PRO A 5 0.33 5.90 -7.11
N SER A 6 1.48 6.58 -7.02
CA SER A 6 2.66 6.31 -7.84
C SER A 6 3.78 5.69 -7.03
N ARG A 7 4.73 5.06 -7.71
CA ARG A 7 5.91 4.44 -7.08
C ARG A 7 6.66 5.49 -6.24
N GLY A 8 6.95 5.16 -4.99
CA GLY A 8 7.62 6.03 -4.03
C GLY A 8 6.68 6.83 -3.13
N ASP A 9 5.39 6.91 -3.45
CA ASP A 9 4.41 7.51 -2.53
C ASP A 9 4.33 6.70 -1.24
N VAL A 10 4.15 7.41 -0.10
CA VAL A 10 3.80 6.80 1.18
C VAL A 10 2.31 7.02 1.42
N VAL A 11 1.57 5.91 1.53
CA VAL A 11 0.13 5.93 1.73
C VAL A 11 -0.24 5.21 3.01
N TRP A 12 -1.33 5.64 3.63
CA TRP A 12 -1.92 4.96 4.78
C TRP A 12 -2.90 3.90 4.31
N LEU A 13 -2.75 2.66 4.81
CA LEU A 13 -3.58 1.51 4.43
C LEU A 13 -4.06 0.73 5.67
N GLN A 14 -5.20 0.06 5.53
CA GLN A 14 -5.74 -0.86 6.51
C GLN A 14 -5.32 -2.30 6.17
N PHE A 15 -4.61 -2.97 7.07
CA PHE A 15 -4.11 -4.34 6.88
C PHE A 15 -4.92 -5.41 7.63
N ASN A 16 -6.10 -5.05 8.13
CA ASN A 16 -7.00 -5.99 8.81
C ASN A 16 -8.10 -6.50 7.86
N PRO A 17 -8.51 -7.79 7.95
CA PRO A 17 -7.94 -8.84 8.81
C PRO A 17 -6.59 -9.33 8.30
N GLN A 18 -5.76 -9.85 9.20
CA GLN A 18 -4.46 -10.43 8.87
C GLN A 18 -4.43 -11.94 9.16
N ALA A 19 -3.58 -12.67 8.46
CA ALA A 19 -3.27 -14.06 8.77
C ALA A 19 -1.93 -14.17 9.54
N GLY A 20 -1.97 -14.75 10.74
CA GLY A 20 -0.76 -15.04 11.52
C GLY A 20 0.06 -13.79 11.87
N HIS A 21 1.34 -13.79 11.47
CA HIS A 21 2.32 -12.72 11.75
C HIS A 21 2.45 -11.68 10.63
N GLU A 22 1.45 -11.59 9.74
CA GLU A 22 1.35 -10.49 8.79
C GLU A 22 1.30 -9.12 9.51
N GLN A 23 1.51 -8.05 8.75
CA GLN A 23 1.42 -6.69 9.29
C GLN A 23 -0.03 -6.34 9.59
N ALA A 24 -0.27 -5.71 10.75
CA ALA A 24 -1.62 -5.41 11.25
C ALA A 24 -1.93 -3.92 11.25
N GLY A 25 -3.23 -3.63 11.31
CA GLY A 25 -3.74 -2.30 11.66
C GLY A 25 -3.66 -1.29 10.53
N HIS A 26 -3.92 -0.03 10.89
CA HIS A 26 -3.78 1.10 10.00
C HIS A 26 -2.34 1.60 10.07
N ARG A 27 -1.58 1.49 8.98
CA ARG A 27 -0.15 1.87 8.95
C ARG A 27 0.28 2.44 7.61
N PRO A 28 1.39 3.21 7.58
CA PRO A 28 1.96 3.66 6.33
C PRO A 28 2.60 2.50 5.56
N ALA A 29 2.55 2.59 4.24
CA ALA A 29 3.22 1.69 3.31
C ALA A 29 3.76 2.48 2.12
N VAL A 30 4.90 2.05 1.58
CA VAL A 30 5.47 2.63 0.36
C VAL A 30 4.97 1.89 -0.87
N ILE A 31 4.58 2.64 -1.90
CA ILE A 31 4.14 2.09 -3.19
C ILE A 31 5.37 1.66 -4.00
N LEU A 32 5.39 0.40 -4.45
CA LEU A 32 6.49 -0.16 -5.24
C LEU A 32 6.18 -0.24 -6.74
N SER A 33 4.90 -0.29 -7.08
CA SER A 33 4.36 -0.48 -8.43
C SER A 33 4.15 0.86 -9.17
N PRO A 34 4.33 0.90 -10.50
CA PRO A 34 4.15 2.12 -11.27
C PRO A 34 2.68 2.54 -11.36
N GLN A 35 2.41 3.84 -11.43
CA GLN A 35 1.06 4.41 -11.53
C GLN A 35 0.25 3.81 -12.70
N SER A 36 0.89 3.54 -13.84
CA SER A 36 0.23 2.94 -15.01
C SER A 36 -0.30 1.52 -14.76
N TYR A 37 0.34 0.76 -13.87
CA TYR A 37 -0.18 -0.53 -13.41
C TYR A 37 -1.33 -0.32 -12.42
N ASN A 38 -1.13 0.59 -11.46
CA ASN A 38 -2.10 0.85 -10.38
C ASN A 38 -3.44 1.35 -10.93
N GLU A 39 -3.40 2.26 -11.90
CA GLU A 39 -4.59 2.80 -12.58
C GLU A 39 -5.32 1.73 -13.39
N LYS A 40 -4.57 0.90 -14.13
CA LYS A 40 -5.15 -0.11 -15.02
C LYS A 40 -5.75 -1.29 -14.27
N VAL A 41 -5.13 -1.72 -13.17
CA VAL A 41 -5.52 -2.92 -12.42
C VAL A 41 -6.40 -2.58 -11.22
N GLY A 42 -6.32 -1.35 -10.69
CA GLY A 42 -6.98 -0.97 -9.45
C GLY A 42 -6.35 -1.57 -8.19
N LEU A 43 -5.13 -2.10 -8.30
CA LEU A 43 -4.35 -2.68 -7.21
C LEU A 43 -2.94 -2.10 -7.21
N ALA A 44 -2.29 -2.07 -6.06
CA ALA A 44 -0.89 -1.63 -5.93
C ALA A 44 -0.07 -2.66 -5.15
N ILE A 45 1.17 -2.88 -5.58
CA ILE A 45 2.20 -3.57 -4.80
C ILE A 45 2.82 -2.57 -3.84
N VAL A 46 2.85 -2.91 -2.55
CA VAL A 46 3.30 -2.03 -1.46
C VAL A 46 4.21 -2.76 -0.48
N CYS A 47 5.03 -2.01 0.26
CA CYS A 47 5.79 -2.50 1.42
C CYS A 47 5.35 -1.77 2.70
N PRO A 48 4.80 -2.46 3.71
CA PRO A 48 4.39 -1.83 4.97
C PRO A 48 5.61 -1.29 5.74
N ILE A 49 5.46 -0.13 6.37
CA ILE A 49 6.48 0.49 7.22
C ILE A 49 6.17 0.16 8.68
N THR A 50 7.19 -0.26 9.44
CA THR A 50 7.14 -0.50 10.89
C THR A 50 7.89 0.58 11.67
N SER A 51 7.54 0.78 12.94
CA SER A 51 8.15 1.76 13.84
C SER A 51 8.95 1.11 14.99
N GLN A 52 9.17 -0.21 14.92
CA GLN A 52 10.01 -0.97 15.84
C GLN A 52 11.49 -0.83 15.49
#